data_AF-A0A645B4H7-F1
#
_entry.id   AF-A0A645B4H7-F1
#
_cell.length_a   1.000
_cell.length_b   1.000
_cell.length_c   1.000
_cell.angle_alpha   90.00
_cell.angle_beta   90.00
_cell.angle_gamma   90.00
#
_symmetry.space_group_name_H-M   'P 1'
#
loop_
_entity.id
_entity.type
_entity.pdbx_description
1 polymer ?
#
loop_
_entity_poly.entity_id
_entity_poly.type
_entity_poly.pdbx_seq_one_letter_code
_entity_poly.pdbx_strand_id
1 'polypeptide(L)' 'MDLLRKLKKELGMAILLITHDLGVVAEMAERVVVMYAGKVVEEADVVSIFSKPYHPYT' A
#
# COMPACT_ATOMS: atom_id res chain seq x y z
N MET A 1 8.11 3.37 11.22
CA MET A 1 6.73 2.90 11.55
C MET A 1 6.82 1.52 12.24
N ASP A 2 7.62 1.41 13.29
CA ASP A 2 8.20 0.11 13.67
C ASP A 2 7.32 -0.72 14.61
N LEU A 3 6.54 -0.05 15.46
CA LEU A 3 5.65 -0.72 16.41
C LEU A 3 4.54 -1.51 15.70
N LEU A 4 3.86 -0.89 14.73
CA LEU A 4 2.79 -1.55 13.97
C LEU A 4 3.32 -2.75 13.16
N ARG A 5 4.50 -2.60 12.56
CA ARG A 5 5.15 -3.67 11.79
C ARG A 5 5.56 -4.84 12.68
N LYS A 6 6.04 -4.56 13.89
CA LYS A 6 6.36 -5.57 14.90
C LYS A 6 5.10 -6.30 15.38
N LEU A 7 4.05 -5.57 15.74
CA LEU A 7 2.78 -6.16 16.20
C LEU A 7 2.11 -7.01 15.11
N LYS A 8 2.17 -6.57 13.84
CA LYS A 8 1.73 -7.37 12.69
C LYS A 8 2.36 -8.76 12.70
N LYS A 9 3.69 -8.80 12.86
CA LYS A 9 4.47 -10.04 12.84
C LYS A 9 4.24 -10.91 14.07
N GLU A 10 4.16 -10.30 15.25
CA GLU A 10 3.99 -11.02 16.53
C GLU A 10 2.60 -11.61 16.68
N LEU A 11 1.56 -10.92 16.19
CA LEU A 11 0.17 -11.32 16.38
C LEU A 11 -0.45 -11.94 15.12
N GLY A 12 0.29 -12.02 14.01
CA GLY A 12 -0.21 -12.57 12.74
C GLY A 12 -1.42 -11.80 12.17
N MET A 13 -1.54 -10.51 12.47
CA MET A 13 -2.68 -9.69 12.08
C MET A 13 -2.52 -9.08 10.68
N ALA A 14 -3.64 -8.76 10.04
CA ALA A 14 -3.67 -7.93 8.84
C ALA A 14 -3.78 -6.43 9.23
N ILE A 15 -3.14 -5.56 8.44
CA ILE A 15 -3.23 -4.11 8.59
C ILE A 15 -3.74 -3.52 7.27
N LEU A 16 -4.82 -2.74 7.34
CA LEU A 16 -5.26 -1.87 6.26
C LEU A 16 -4.85 -0.44 6.59
N LEU A 17 -3.96 0.13 5.76
CA LEU A 17 -3.50 1.50 5.89
C LEU A 17 -4.12 2.35 4.77
N ILE A 18 -4.73 3.48 5.15
CA ILE A 18 -5.26 4.48 4.21
C ILE A 18 -4.39 5.72 4.34
N THR A 19 -3.68 6.08 3.27
CA THR A 19 -2.80 7.24 3.23
C THR A 19 -2.65 7.78 1.81
N HIS A 20 -2.25 9.04 1.70
CA HIS A 20 -1.82 9.67 0.44
C HIS A 20 -0.29 9.74 0.33
N ASP A 21 0.44 9.36 1.39
CA ASP A 21 1.90 9.36 1.42
C ASP A 21 2.45 8.04 0.87
N LEU A 22 3.01 8.13 -0.34
CA LEU A 22 3.63 6.99 -1.02
C LEU A 22 4.89 6.48 -0.30
N GLY A 23 5.61 7.32 0.45
CA GLY A 23 6.78 6.88 1.23
C GLY A 23 6.39 5.89 2.33
N VAL A 24 5.27 6.14 3.00
CA VAL A 24 4.75 5.21 4.03
C VAL A 24 4.26 3.91 3.38
N VAL A 25 3.63 4.00 2.20
CA VAL A 25 3.21 2.81 1.43
C VAL A 25 4.42 1.95 1.08
N ALA A 26 5.50 2.56 0.59
CA ALA A 26 6.73 1.86 0.23
C ALA A 26 7.40 1.15 1.43
N GLU A 27 7.29 1.71 2.63
CA GLU A 27 7.89 1.12 3.85
C GLU A 27 7.05 -0.06 4.42
N MET A 28 5.71 0.04 4.35
CA MET A 28 4.82 -0.81 5.14
C MET A 28 3.95 -1.79 4.34
N ALA A 29 3.57 -1.43 3.11
CA ALA A 29 2.59 -2.18 2.34
C ALA A 29 3.22 -3.34 1.56
N GLU A 30 2.48 -4.43 1.42
CA GLU A 30 2.81 -5.53 0.50
C GLU A 30 1.98 -5.43 -0.77
N ARG A 31 0.70 -5.07 -0.63
CA ARG A 31 -0.26 -4.81 -1.70
C ARG A 31 -0.78 -3.39 -1.57
N VAL A 32 -1.03 -2.76 -2.70
CA VAL A 32 -1.49 -1.37 -2.77
C VAL A 32 -2.71 -1.32 -3.66
N VAL A 33 -3.73 -0.60 -3.19
CA VAL A 33 -4.95 -0.31 -3.94
C VAL A 33 -5.01 1.19 -4.14
N VAL A 34 -4.99 1.62 -5.40
CA VAL A 34 -5.13 3.03 -5.75
C VAL A 34 -6.59 3.31 -6.08
N MET A 35 -7.12 4.37 -5.47
CA MET A 35 -8.48 4.82 -5.69
C MET A 35 -8.49 6.20 -6.31
N TYR A 36 -9.40 6.40 -7.26
CA TYR A 36 -9.70 7.71 -7.84
C TYR A 36 -11.21 7.86 -8.00
N ALA A 37 -11.75 9.01 -7.58
CA ALA A 37 -13.19 9.30 -7.64
C ALA A 37 -14.09 8.18 -7.06
N GLY A 38 -13.66 7.57 -5.95
CA GLY A 38 -14.40 6.50 -5.27
C GLY A 38 -14.35 5.14 -5.97
N LYS A 39 -13.52 4.97 -7.00
CA LYS A 39 -13.33 3.69 -7.70
C LYS A 39 -11.90 3.19 -7.52
N VAL A 40 -11.74 1.88 -7.40
CA VAL A 40 -10.42 1.24 -7.51
C VAL A 40 -9.98 1.37 -8.97
N VAL A 41 -8.83 2.00 -9.18
CA VAL A 41 -8.26 2.21 -10.52
C VAL A 41 -7.05 1.34 -10.78
N GLU A 42 -6.35 0.91 -9.73
CA GLU A 42 -5.22 0.00 -9.83
C GLU A 42 -5.05 -0.80 -8.54
N GLU A 43 -4.62 -2.06 -8.68
CA GLU A 43 -4.21 -2.91 -7.57
C GLU A 43 -2.99 -3.73 -8.00
N ALA A 44 -1.89 -3.60 -7.26
CA ALA A 44 -0.68 -4.39 -7.50
C ALA A 44 0.15 -4.53 -6.22
N ASP A 45 1.22 -5.34 -6.28
CA ASP A 45 2.23 -5.32 -5.24
C ASP A 45 2.96 -3.97 -5.19
N VAL A 46 3.52 -3.64 -4.03
CA VAL A 46 4.17 -2.34 -3.82
C VAL A 46 5.27 -2.06 -4.84
N VAL A 47 6.05 -3.07 -5.25
CA VAL A 47 7.16 -2.88 -6.20
C VAL A 47 6.64 -2.55 -7.59
N SER A 48 5.60 -3.25 -8.05
CA SER A 48 4.97 -2.98 -9.34
C SER A 48 4.37 -1.57 -9.42
N ILE A 49 3.72 -1.08 -8.36
CA ILE A 49 3.17 0.29 -8.33
C ILE A 49 4.26 1.34 -8.55
N PHE A 50 5.42 1.21 -7.90
CA PHE A 50 6.50 2.20 -8.03
C PHE A 50 7.35 2.05 -9.29
N SER A 51 7.48 0.83 -9.81
CA SER A 51 8.39 0.56 -10.95
C SER A 51 7.69 0.57 -12.30
N LYS A 52 6.40 0.22 -12.34
CA LYS A 52 5.62 0.09 -13.57
C LYS A 52 4.12 0.26 -13.29
N PRO A 53 3.68 1.49 -12.96
CA PRO A 53 2.26 1.77 -12.80
C PRO A 53 1.51 1.57 -14.13
N TYR A 54 0.30 1.03 -14.07
CA TYR A 54 -0.51 0.74 -15.25
C TYR A 54 -1.54 1.84 -15.55
N HIS A 55 -2.08 2.50 -14.53
CA HIS A 55 -3.07 3.55 -14.69
C HIS A 55 -2.39 4.92 -14.81
N PRO A 56 -2.75 5.80 -15.75
CA PRO A 56 -2.13 7.12 -15.93
C PRO A 56 -2.16 8.09 -14.73
N TYR A 57 -2.88 7.72 -13.67
CA TYR A 57 -3.01 8.48 -12.42
C TYR A 57 -2.08 7.96 -11.32
N THR A 58 -1.61 6.71 -11.46
CA THR A 58 -0.72 6.01 -10.53
C THR A 58 0.72 6.18 -11.00
#